data_AF-A0A212C0E1-F1
#
_entry.id   AF-A0A212C0E1-F1
#
_cell.length_a   1.000
_cell.length_b   1.000
_cell.length_c   1.000
_cell.angle_alpha   90.00
_cell.angle_beta   90.00
_cell.angle_gamma   90.00
#
_symmetry.space_group_name_H-M   'P 1'
#
loop_
_entity.id
_entity.type
_entity.pdbx_description
1 polymer ?
#
loop_
_entity_poly.entity_id
_entity_poly.type
_entity_poly.pdbx_seq_one_letter_code
_entity_poly.pdbx_strand_id
1 'polypeptide(L)'
;MPRYGALHVSPFPEVPHGLLPAKKRSKKLPLRTLTQNMQEASTQLEDSLLGKILERCGYAENHLALELSQHEVFVKKEIVDPLHSIAEMEIPEIQKQRKQLAKQVLDWDLGLPPKIDDLKEEMNEVGNKVEEYKDQLAVDMYNFMVKEGEYSKFFVTLLEAQADYHRKALAVLEKVLHELQAHQDKWVEKSTFGTSFKNT
;
A
#
# COMPACT_ATOMS: atom_id res chain seq x y z
N MET A 1 -36.52 22.98 31.38
CA MET A 1 -35.08 23.07 31.07
C MET A 1 -34.50 21.67 31.02
N PRO A 2 -34.05 21.18 29.85
CA PRO A 2 -33.47 19.84 29.74
C PRO A 2 -31.98 19.86 30.11
N ARG A 3 -31.54 18.89 30.91
CA ARG A 3 -30.14 18.69 31.30
C ARG A 3 -29.37 18.10 30.11
N TYR A 4 -28.30 18.76 29.68
CA TYR A 4 -27.38 18.22 28.70
C TYR A 4 -26.61 17.04 29.31
N GLY A 5 -26.54 15.96 28.53
CA GLY A 5 -26.07 14.64 28.94
C GLY A 5 -24.58 14.57 29.23
N ALA A 6 -24.23 13.67 30.15
CA ALA A 6 -22.89 13.18 30.32
C ALA A 6 -22.41 12.55 29.00
N LEU A 7 -21.39 13.15 28.38
CA LEU A 7 -20.63 12.52 27.31
C LEU A 7 -19.86 11.35 27.91
N HIS A 8 -20.45 10.16 27.83
CA HIS A 8 -19.78 8.90 28.10
C HIS A 8 -18.68 8.71 27.06
N VAL A 9 -17.45 9.11 27.40
CA VAL A 9 -16.24 8.78 26.64
C VAL A 9 -16.04 7.27 26.73
N SER A 10 -16.50 6.55 25.70
CA SER A 10 -16.30 5.11 25.58
C SER A 10 -14.80 4.79 25.52
N PRO A 11 -14.33 3.70 26.16
CA PRO A 11 -12.93 3.28 26.05
C PRO A 11 -12.63 2.91 24.60
N PHE A 12 -11.55 3.45 24.05
CA PHE A 12 -11.03 2.99 22.76
C PHE A 12 -10.60 1.52 22.88
N PRO A 13 -10.96 0.63 21.94
CA PRO A 13 -10.47 -0.74 21.97
C PRO A 13 -8.96 -0.76 21.74
N GLU A 14 -8.22 -1.40 22.66
CA GLU A 14 -6.81 -1.72 22.47
C GLU A 14 -6.69 -2.73 21.32
N VAL A 15 -5.98 -2.34 20.26
CA VAL A 15 -5.69 -3.23 19.13
C VAL A 15 -4.60 -4.21 19.57
N PRO A 16 -4.82 -5.54 19.47
CA PRO A 16 -3.80 -6.51 19.83
C PRO A 16 -2.61 -6.37 18.88
N HIS A 17 -1.43 -6.05 19.43
CA HIS A 17 -0.16 -6.14 18.71
C HIS A 17 0.16 -7.61 18.43
N GLY A 18 -0.34 -8.11 17.30
CA GLY A 18 -0.17 -9.49 16.85
C GLY A 18 0.53 -9.55 15.50
N LEU A 19 1.82 -9.91 15.53
CA LEU A 19 2.61 -10.57 14.50
C LEU A 19 2.49 -10.10 13.04
N LEU A 20 3.53 -9.39 12.58
CA LEU A 20 4.04 -9.61 11.23
C LEU A 20 5.56 -9.81 11.27
N PRO A 21 6.08 -11.05 11.26
CA PRO A 21 7.46 -11.26 10.88
C PRO A 21 7.58 -11.07 9.37
N ALA A 22 7.92 -9.85 8.94
CA ALA A 22 8.32 -9.60 7.57
C ALA A 22 9.63 -10.33 7.30
N LYS A 23 9.52 -11.56 6.81
CA LYS A 23 10.64 -12.39 6.39
C LYS A 23 11.24 -11.77 5.13
N LYS A 24 12.16 -10.83 5.35
CA LYS A 24 13.00 -10.16 4.38
C LYS A 24 13.83 -11.22 3.65
N ARG A 25 13.32 -11.70 2.53
CA ARG A 25 14.11 -12.49 1.58
C ARG A 25 13.65 -12.06 0.19
N SER A 26 14.32 -11.05 -0.34
CA SER A 26 14.38 -10.73 -1.76
C SER A 26 14.97 -11.94 -2.49
N LYS A 27 14.14 -12.98 -2.66
CA LYS A 27 14.42 -14.11 -3.54
C LYS A 27 14.31 -13.55 -4.95
N LYS A 28 15.36 -13.76 -5.77
CA LYS A 28 15.30 -13.50 -7.21
C LYS A 28 13.96 -13.99 -7.75
N LEU A 29 13.23 -13.12 -8.48
CA LEU A 29 11.92 -13.45 -9.02
C LEU A 29 12.01 -14.79 -9.78
N PRO A 30 11.22 -15.81 -9.43
CA PRO A 30 11.18 -17.07 -10.18
C PRO A 30 10.99 -16.87 -11.68
N LEU A 31 10.26 -15.81 -12.05
CA LEU A 31 10.04 -15.37 -13.43
C LEU A 31 11.33 -15.03 -14.19
N ARG A 32 12.32 -14.42 -13.51
CA ARG A 32 13.62 -14.10 -14.13
C ARG A 32 14.44 -15.35 -14.38
N THR A 33 14.35 -16.34 -13.49
CA THR A 33 14.97 -17.65 -13.71
C THR A 33 14.32 -18.39 -14.88
N LEU A 34 12.99 -18.34 -14.99
CA LEU A 34 12.28 -18.91 -16.14
C LEU A 34 12.69 -18.23 -17.46
N THR A 35 12.74 -16.90 -17.47
CA THR A 35 13.18 -16.09 -18.62
C THR A 35 14.57 -16.51 -19.09
N GLN A 36 15.53 -16.63 -18.18
CA GLN A 36 16.90 -17.03 -18.47
C GLN A 36 16.94 -18.41 -19.15
N ASN A 37 16.26 -19.40 -18.56
CA ASN A 37 16.22 -20.76 -19.10
C ASN A 37 15.57 -20.82 -20.49
N MET A 38 14.51 -20.02 -20.71
CA MET A 38 13.83 -19.95 -22.01
C MET A 38 14.74 -19.36 -23.09
N GLN A 39 15.51 -18.31 -22.78
CA GLN A 39 16.45 -17.71 -23.74
C GLN A 39 17.60 -18.66 -24.07
N GLU A 40 18.16 -19.34 -23.07
CA GLU A 40 19.22 -20.34 -23.28
C GLU A 40 18.73 -21.54 -24.11
N ALA A 41 17.50 -22.00 -23.89
CA ALA A 41 16.89 -23.04 -24.71
C ALA A 41 16.57 -22.54 -26.13
N SER A 42 16.16 -21.28 -26.29
CA SER A 42 15.93 -20.65 -27.59
C SER A 42 17.19 -20.62 -28.45
N THR A 43 18.34 -20.26 -27.87
CA THR A 43 19.64 -20.24 -28.59
C THR A 43 20.10 -21.62 -29.05
N GLN A 44 19.66 -22.69 -28.39
CA GLN A 44 19.94 -24.06 -28.83
C GLN A 44 19.01 -24.52 -29.94
N LEU A 45 17.92 -23.79 -30.18
CA LEU A 45 16.80 -24.17 -31.03
C LEU A 45 16.49 -23.09 -32.09
N GLU A 46 17.46 -22.23 -32.43
CA GLU A 46 17.30 -20.98 -33.20
C GLU A 46 16.55 -21.13 -34.54
N ASP A 47 16.72 -22.26 -35.23
CA ASP A 47 16.07 -22.54 -36.52
C ASP A 47 14.71 -23.26 -36.40
N SER A 48 14.26 -23.58 -35.20
CA SER A 48 13.01 -24.29 -34.95
C SER A 48 11.86 -23.36 -34.58
N LEU A 49 10.62 -23.81 -34.83
CA LEU A 49 9.42 -23.14 -34.34
C LEU A 49 9.44 -22.99 -32.82
N LEU A 50 9.89 -24.03 -32.12
CA LEU A 50 10.00 -24.04 -30.67
C LEU A 50 10.97 -22.97 -30.17
N GLY A 51 12.13 -22.80 -30.83
CA GLY A 51 13.09 -21.74 -30.51
C GLY A 51 12.47 -20.36 -30.59
N LYS A 52 11.77 -20.05 -31.69
CA LYS A 52 11.10 -18.74 -31.87
C LYS A 52 9.98 -18.49 -30.85
N ILE A 53 9.23 -19.55 -30.49
CA ILE A 53 8.22 -19.46 -29.42
C ILE A 53 8.90 -19.18 -28.08
N LEU A 54 9.98 -19.90 -27.76
CA LEU A 54 10.75 -19.71 -26.52
C LEU A 54 11.36 -18.32 -26.43
N GLU A 55 11.88 -17.78 -27.53
CA GLU A 55 12.39 -16.39 -27.61
C GLU A 55 11.29 -15.38 -27.24
N ARG A 56 10.13 -15.48 -27.87
CA ARG A 56 9.00 -14.55 -27.67
C ARG A 56 8.39 -14.67 -26.28
N CYS A 57 8.22 -15.89 -25.77
CA CYS A 57 7.81 -16.12 -24.39
C CYS A 57 8.84 -15.57 -23.40
N GLY A 58 10.14 -15.81 -23.63
CA GLY A 58 11.22 -15.26 -22.80
C GLY A 58 11.23 -13.72 -22.79
N TYR A 59 10.96 -13.08 -23.94
CA TYR A 59 10.77 -11.64 -24.01
C TYR A 59 9.58 -11.16 -23.17
N ALA A 60 8.41 -11.82 -23.29
CA ALA A 60 7.22 -11.49 -22.52
C ALA A 60 7.49 -11.59 -21.01
N GLU A 61 8.03 -12.73 -20.57
CA GLU A 61 8.32 -13.00 -19.15
C GLU A 61 9.34 -12.01 -18.56
N ASN A 62 10.33 -11.59 -19.35
CA ASN A 62 11.28 -10.56 -18.92
C ASN A 62 10.59 -9.20 -18.71
N HIS A 63 9.71 -8.82 -19.62
CA HIS A 63 8.93 -7.58 -19.50
C HIS A 63 7.98 -7.64 -18.30
N LEU A 64 7.28 -8.75 -18.10
CA LEU A 64 6.41 -8.96 -16.94
C LEU A 64 7.19 -8.89 -15.62
N ALA A 65 8.40 -9.47 -15.58
CA ALA A 65 9.27 -9.38 -14.42
C ALA A 65 9.70 -7.94 -14.11
N LEU A 66 9.92 -7.11 -15.15
CA LEU A 66 10.25 -5.70 -15.00
C LEU A 66 9.05 -4.90 -14.47
N GLU A 67 7.87 -5.06 -15.08
CA GLU A 67 6.64 -4.40 -14.64
C GLU A 67 6.31 -4.73 -13.17
N LEU A 68 6.43 -6.02 -12.79
CA LEU A 68 6.23 -6.45 -11.41
C LEU A 68 7.26 -5.81 -10.46
N SER A 69 8.53 -5.77 -10.84
CA SER A 69 9.57 -5.14 -10.01
C SER A 69 9.34 -3.65 -9.82
N GLN A 70 8.87 -2.93 -10.85
CA GLN A 70 8.56 -1.50 -10.75
C GLN A 70 7.35 -1.28 -9.85
N HIS A 71 6.28 -2.08 -10.03
CA HIS A 71 5.10 -2.04 -9.20
C HIS A 71 5.43 -2.28 -7.71
N GLU A 72 6.22 -3.31 -7.40
CA GLU A 72 6.64 -3.62 -6.03
C GLU A 72 7.45 -2.49 -5.39
N VAL A 73 8.37 -1.87 -6.13
CA VAL A 73 9.17 -0.74 -5.65
C VAL A 73 8.28 0.48 -5.39
N PHE A 74 7.34 0.77 -6.29
CA PHE A 74 6.40 1.88 -6.13
C PHE A 74 5.49 1.69 -4.91
N VAL A 75 4.83 0.52 -4.81
CA VAL A 75 3.95 0.22 -3.67
C VAL A 75 4.71 0.28 -2.36
N LYS A 76 5.94 -0.24 -2.33
CA LYS A 76 6.76 -0.15 -1.13
C LYS A 76 7.02 1.31 -0.72
N LYS A 77 7.50 2.12 -1.66
CA LYS A 77 7.94 3.49 -1.39
C LYS A 77 6.79 4.44 -1.07
N GLU A 78 5.69 4.35 -1.83
CA GLU A 78 4.61 5.33 -1.76
C GLU A 78 3.49 4.90 -0.80
N ILE A 79 3.40 3.62 -0.44
CA ILE A 79 2.32 3.09 0.42
C ILE A 79 2.87 2.45 1.69
N VAL A 80 3.72 1.43 1.57
CA VAL A 80 4.16 0.63 2.72
C VAL A 80 5.02 1.46 3.67
N ASP A 81 6.02 2.18 3.16
CA ASP A 81 6.94 2.95 3.97
C ASP A 81 6.20 4.11 4.72
N PRO A 82 5.31 4.90 4.09
CA PRO A 82 4.49 5.89 4.79
C PRO A 82 3.56 5.29 5.86
N LEU A 83 2.83 4.20 5.53
CA LEU A 83 1.94 3.54 6.50
C LEU A 83 2.72 2.98 7.70
N HIS A 84 3.92 2.46 7.48
CA HIS A 84 4.79 2.00 8.55
C HIS A 84 5.24 3.17 9.44
N SER A 85 5.64 4.31 8.84
CA SER A 85 5.98 5.52 9.59
C SER A 85 4.83 6.01 10.47
N ILE A 86 3.61 6.01 9.93
CA ILE A 86 2.40 6.39 10.69
C ILE A 86 2.20 5.45 11.88
N ALA A 87 2.32 4.14 11.66
CA ALA A 87 2.13 3.14 12.69
C ALA A 87 3.16 3.23 13.83
N GLU A 88 4.43 3.49 13.50
CA GLU A 88 5.54 3.48 14.47
C GLU A 88 5.77 4.84 15.16
N MET A 89 5.42 5.94 14.50
CA MET A 89 5.70 7.29 15.02
C MET A 89 4.44 8.05 15.39
N GLU A 90 3.47 8.11 14.49
CA GLU A 90 2.32 9.01 14.65
C GLU A 90 1.27 8.43 15.60
N ILE A 91 0.93 7.15 15.48
CA ILE A 91 -0.05 6.50 16.37
C ILE A 91 0.41 6.55 17.83
N PRO A 92 1.67 6.22 18.19
CA PRO A 92 2.14 6.33 19.56
C PRO A 92 2.10 7.76 20.11
N GLU A 93 2.44 8.77 19.30
CA GLU A 93 2.40 10.16 19.74
C GLU A 93 0.96 10.64 19.96
N ILE A 94 0.02 10.28 19.07
CA ILE A 94 -1.42 10.56 19.26
C ILE A 94 -1.93 9.89 20.54
N GLN A 95 -1.56 8.63 20.80
CA GLN A 95 -1.96 7.93 22.02
C GLN A 95 -1.39 8.60 23.28
N LYS A 96 -0.15 9.07 23.24
CA LYS A 96 0.50 9.79 24.35
C LYS A 96 -0.19 11.12 24.62
N GLN A 97 -0.47 11.92 23.59
CA GLN A 97 -1.20 13.18 23.71
C GLN A 97 -2.60 12.96 24.30
N ARG A 98 -3.34 11.95 23.82
CA ARG A 98 -4.64 11.58 24.39
C ARG A 98 -4.57 11.19 25.86
N LYS A 99 -3.55 10.42 26.27
CA LYS A 99 -3.34 10.06 27.69
C LYS A 99 -3.00 11.27 28.55
N GLN A 100 -2.16 12.18 28.04
CA GLN A 100 -1.81 13.43 28.73
C GLN A 100 -3.04 14.32 28.92
N LEU A 101 -3.85 14.49 27.87
CA LEU A 101 -5.10 15.24 27.93
C LEU A 101 -6.09 14.62 28.93
N ALA A 102 -6.30 13.30 28.89
CA ALA A 102 -7.18 12.62 29.82
C ALA A 102 -6.74 12.79 31.29
N LYS A 103 -5.42 12.76 31.53
CA LYS A 103 -4.85 13.03 32.86
C LYS A 103 -5.10 14.47 33.29
N GLN A 104 -4.84 15.44 32.42
CA GLN A 104 -5.07 16.85 32.75
C GLN A 104 -6.55 17.10 33.06
N VAL A 105 -7.47 16.59 32.25
CA VAL A 105 -8.92 16.70 32.50
C VAL A 105 -9.29 16.11 33.88
N LEU A 106 -8.74 14.95 34.24
CA LEU A 106 -8.95 14.36 35.58
C LEU A 106 -8.37 15.22 36.71
N ASP A 107 -7.14 15.72 36.56
CA ASP A 107 -6.50 16.59 37.56
C ASP A 107 -7.29 17.90 37.76
N TRP A 108 -7.95 18.40 36.70
CA TRP A 108 -8.88 19.53 36.74
C TRP A 108 -10.21 19.19 37.44
N ASP A 109 -10.84 18.05 37.09
CA ASP A 109 -12.11 17.59 37.69
C ASP A 109 -11.97 17.27 39.19
N LEU A 110 -10.77 16.90 39.63
CA LEU A 110 -10.46 16.58 41.03
C LEU A 110 -10.16 17.81 41.89
N GLY A 111 -10.14 19.02 41.33
CA GLY A 111 -10.13 20.32 42.02
C GLY A 111 -9.43 20.34 43.39
N LEU A 112 -8.11 20.51 43.42
CA LEU A 112 -7.40 20.86 44.65
C LEU A 112 -6.51 22.09 44.38
N PRO A 113 -6.56 23.15 45.22
CA PRO A 113 -6.58 23.06 46.67
C PRO A 113 -7.63 23.92 47.43
N PRO A 114 -7.73 23.71 48.77
CA PRO A 114 -8.70 24.34 49.64
C PRO A 114 -8.19 25.68 50.22
N LYS A 115 -8.91 26.78 49.95
CA LYS A 115 -9.24 27.94 50.83
C LYS A 115 -9.52 29.18 49.99
N ILE A 116 -10.49 29.97 50.44
CA ILE A 116 -11.41 30.72 49.57
C ILE A 116 -10.95 32.16 49.21
N ASP A 117 -9.85 32.68 49.76
CA ASP A 117 -9.58 34.12 49.67
C ASP A 117 -8.58 34.55 48.58
N ASP A 118 -7.76 33.64 48.02
CA ASP A 118 -6.90 33.91 46.85
C ASP A 118 -7.61 33.63 45.50
N LEU A 119 -8.88 33.22 45.55
CA LEU A 119 -9.61 32.53 44.48
C LEU A 119 -9.94 33.32 43.21
N LYS A 120 -10.00 34.66 43.19
CA LYS A 120 -10.52 35.36 42.00
C LYS A 120 -9.51 35.49 40.86
N GLU A 121 -8.24 35.71 41.20
CA GLU A 121 -7.17 35.85 40.21
C GLU A 121 -6.74 34.45 39.73
N GLU A 122 -6.60 33.49 40.66
CA GLU A 122 -6.34 32.08 40.31
C GLU A 122 -7.49 31.43 39.53
N MET A 123 -8.77 31.72 39.82
CA MET A 123 -9.90 31.18 39.05
C MET A 123 -9.97 31.76 37.62
N ASN A 124 -9.57 33.01 37.43
CA ASN A 124 -9.45 33.58 36.08
C ASN A 124 -8.26 32.98 35.31
N GLU A 125 -7.12 32.74 35.97
CA GLU A 125 -5.98 32.04 35.35
C GLU A 125 -6.34 30.59 34.98
N VAL A 126 -7.01 29.86 35.87
CA VAL A 126 -7.53 28.51 35.61
C VAL A 126 -8.53 28.52 34.44
N GLY A 127 -9.43 29.50 34.38
CA GLY A 127 -10.39 29.66 33.28
C GLY A 127 -9.72 29.90 31.92
N ASN A 128 -8.74 30.81 31.88
CA ASN A 128 -7.97 31.07 30.66
C ASN A 128 -7.20 29.83 30.19
N LYS A 129 -6.61 29.09 31.11
CA LYS A 129 -5.88 27.84 30.80
C LYS A 129 -6.81 26.78 30.23
N VAL A 130 -8.03 26.66 30.74
CA VAL A 130 -9.05 25.73 30.22
C VAL A 130 -9.45 26.09 28.78
N GLU A 131 -9.63 27.37 28.47
CA GLU A 131 -9.91 27.79 27.09
C GLU A 131 -8.72 27.52 26.17
N GLU A 132 -7.48 27.78 26.60
CA GLU A 132 -6.28 27.39 25.84
C GLU A 132 -6.20 25.87 25.59
N TYR A 133 -6.58 25.04 26.56
CA TYR A 133 -6.62 23.59 26.38
C TYR A 133 -7.68 23.14 25.37
N LYS A 134 -8.84 23.79 25.33
CA LYS A 134 -9.90 23.50 24.35
C LYS A 134 -9.46 23.89 22.95
N ASP A 135 -8.83 25.05 22.80
CA ASP A 135 -8.31 25.51 21.52
C ASP A 135 -7.20 24.58 21.02
N GLN A 136 -6.28 24.17 21.91
CA GLN A 136 -5.24 23.20 21.56
C GLN A 136 -5.81 21.84 21.17
N LEU A 137 -6.82 21.36 21.89
CA LEU A 137 -7.52 20.12 21.54
C LEU A 137 -8.21 20.21 20.17
N ALA A 138 -8.86 21.33 19.85
CA ALA A 138 -9.49 21.54 18.57
C ALA A 138 -8.47 21.52 17.43
N VAL A 139 -7.30 22.14 17.63
CA VAL A 139 -6.16 22.09 16.69
C VAL A 139 -5.67 20.66 16.50
N ASP A 140 -5.48 19.91 17.57
CA ASP A 140 -5.00 18.52 17.50
C ASP A 140 -6.02 17.59 16.81
N MET A 141 -7.31 17.76 17.09
CA MET A 141 -8.39 17.03 16.42
C MET A 141 -8.46 17.35 14.93
N TYR A 142 -8.32 18.62 14.55
CA TYR A 142 -8.29 19.01 13.14
C TYR A 142 -7.08 18.40 12.42
N ASN A 143 -5.90 18.45 13.04
CA ASN A 143 -4.69 17.81 12.51
C ASN A 143 -4.86 16.30 12.33
N PHE A 144 -5.54 15.64 13.28
CA PHE A 144 -5.86 14.22 13.16
C PHE A 144 -6.80 13.93 11.97
N MET A 145 -7.88 14.70 11.81
CA MET A 145 -8.85 14.51 10.71
C MET A 145 -8.21 14.77 9.34
N VAL A 146 -7.33 15.77 9.23
CA VAL A 146 -6.57 16.02 8.00
C VAL A 146 -5.72 14.81 7.63
N LYS A 147 -5.01 14.23 8.60
CA LYS A 147 -4.18 13.03 8.42
C LYS A 147 -4.99 11.79 8.07
N GLU A 148 -6.16 11.59 8.68
CA GLU A 148 -7.07 10.49 8.35
C GLU A 148 -7.52 10.56 6.87
N GLY A 149 -7.78 11.78 6.39
CA GLY A 149 -8.05 12.03 4.97
C GLY A 149 -6.86 11.71 4.06
N GLU A 150 -5.62 11.93 4.52
CA GLU A 150 -4.41 11.53 3.80
C GLU A 150 -4.22 10.00 3.79
N TYR A 151 -4.55 9.31 4.87
CA TYR A 151 -4.41 7.85 4.95
C TYR A 151 -5.33 7.13 3.96
N SER A 152 -6.55 7.66 3.79
CA SER A 152 -7.50 7.16 2.81
C SER A 152 -6.95 7.22 1.38
N LYS A 153 -6.13 8.24 1.07
CA LYS A 153 -5.51 8.39 -0.26
C LYS A 153 -4.49 7.28 -0.55
N PHE A 154 -3.78 6.74 0.45
CA PHE A 154 -2.86 5.63 0.23
C PHE A 154 -3.57 4.39 -0.34
N PHE A 155 -4.77 4.08 0.15
CA PHE A 155 -5.54 2.94 -0.35
C PHE A 155 -6.06 3.17 -1.77
N VAL A 156 -6.43 4.41 -2.11
CA VAL A 156 -6.79 4.78 -3.48
C VAL A 156 -5.57 4.62 -4.39
N THR A 157 -4.44 5.23 -4.05
CA THR A 157 -3.19 5.14 -4.81
C THR A 157 -2.71 3.68 -4.97
N LEU A 158 -2.90 2.84 -3.94
CA LEU A 158 -2.60 1.41 -4.02
C LEU A 158 -3.44 0.71 -5.11
N LEU A 159 -4.75 0.93 -5.10
CA LEU A 159 -5.67 0.33 -6.08
C LEU A 159 -5.38 0.84 -7.49
N GLU A 160 -5.07 2.13 -7.64
CA GLU A 160 -4.67 2.72 -8.92
C GLU A 160 -3.37 2.11 -9.44
N ALA A 161 -2.35 1.97 -8.58
CA ALA A 161 -1.07 1.36 -8.95
C ALA A 161 -1.21 -0.12 -9.32
N GLN A 162 -2.09 -0.86 -8.63
CA GLN A 162 -2.41 -2.26 -8.99
C GLN A 162 -3.13 -2.34 -10.33
N ALA A 163 -4.13 -1.49 -10.57
CA ALA A 163 -4.86 -1.46 -11.83
C ALA A 163 -3.95 -1.11 -13.02
N ASP A 164 -3.04 -0.15 -12.85
CA ASP A 164 -2.05 0.23 -13.85
C ASP A 164 -1.07 -0.92 -14.15
N TYR A 165 -0.51 -1.55 -13.12
CA TYR A 165 0.36 -2.72 -13.27
C TYR A 165 -0.32 -3.85 -14.05
N HIS A 166 -1.54 -4.24 -13.66
CA HIS A 166 -2.26 -5.31 -14.34
C HIS A 166 -2.60 -4.96 -15.79
N ARG A 167 -2.95 -3.70 -16.07
CA ARG A 167 -3.20 -3.24 -17.45
C ARG A 167 -1.93 -3.34 -18.31
N LYS A 168 -0.78 -2.91 -17.79
CA LYS A 168 0.51 -3.01 -18.50
C LYS A 168 0.93 -4.46 -18.74
N ALA A 169 0.80 -5.30 -17.71
CA ALA A 169 1.08 -6.73 -17.81
C ALA A 169 0.20 -7.41 -18.87
N LEU A 170 -1.10 -7.11 -18.89
CA LEU A 170 -2.04 -7.63 -19.88
C LEU A 170 -1.64 -7.18 -21.30
N ALA A 171 -1.29 -5.90 -21.49
CA ALA A 171 -0.88 -5.39 -22.80
C ALA A 171 0.37 -6.11 -23.35
N VAL A 172 1.33 -6.46 -22.49
CA VAL A 172 2.50 -7.28 -22.87
C VAL A 172 2.07 -8.67 -23.33
N LEU A 173 1.19 -9.33 -22.56
CA LEU A 173 0.68 -10.66 -22.87
C LEU A 173 -0.09 -10.69 -24.19
N GLU A 174 -1.02 -9.75 -24.39
CA GLU A 174 -1.83 -9.64 -25.59
C GLU A 174 -0.97 -9.41 -26.84
N LYS A 175 0.03 -8.52 -26.74
CA LYS A 175 0.97 -8.25 -27.83
C LYS A 175 1.71 -9.52 -28.24
N VAL A 176 2.32 -10.21 -27.28
CA VAL A 176 3.13 -11.41 -27.58
C VAL A 176 2.24 -12.57 -28.06
N LEU A 177 1.04 -12.73 -27.50
CA LEU A 177 0.09 -13.74 -27.94
C LEU A 177 -0.32 -13.51 -29.41
N HIS A 178 -0.63 -12.27 -29.77
CA HIS A 178 -0.95 -11.90 -31.15
C HIS A 178 0.22 -12.16 -32.11
N GLU A 179 1.45 -11.78 -31.72
CA GLU A 179 2.66 -12.08 -32.51
C GLU A 179 2.85 -13.59 -32.72
N LEU A 180 2.68 -14.39 -31.66
CA LEU A 180 2.81 -15.85 -31.73
C LEU A 180 1.75 -16.48 -32.65
N GLN A 181 0.49 -16.04 -32.56
CA GLN A 181 -0.60 -16.51 -33.42
C GLN A 181 -0.33 -16.18 -34.89
N ALA A 182 0.04 -14.93 -35.20
CA ALA A 182 0.37 -14.51 -36.56
C ALA A 182 1.57 -15.26 -37.15
N HIS A 183 2.52 -15.67 -36.30
CA HIS A 183 3.59 -16.56 -36.71
C HIS A 183 3.07 -17.97 -36.98
N GLN A 184 2.27 -18.54 -36.07
CA GLN A 184 1.74 -19.90 -36.18
C GLN A 184 0.98 -20.12 -37.50
N ASP A 185 0.16 -19.16 -37.92
CA ASP A 185 -0.58 -19.21 -39.20
C ASP A 185 0.37 -19.33 -40.40
N LYS A 186 1.45 -18.54 -40.41
CA LYS A 186 2.49 -18.59 -41.46
C LYS A 186 3.26 -19.91 -41.50
N TRP A 187 3.42 -20.58 -40.36
CA TRP A 187 4.12 -21.87 -40.29
C TRP A 187 3.24 -23.02 -40.77
N VAL A 188 1.93 -22.98 -40.45
CA VAL A 188 0.95 -23.96 -40.94
C VAL A 188 0.84 -23.91 -42.46
N GLU A 189 0.80 -22.72 -43.06
CA GLU A 189 0.81 -22.54 -44.52
C GLU A 189 2.10 -23.09 -45.16
N LYS A 190 3.27 -22.87 -44.53
CA LYS A 190 4.55 -23.36 -45.05
C LYS A 190 4.70 -24.88 -44.95
N SER A 191 4.14 -25.51 -43.92
CA SER A 191 4.16 -26.97 -43.75
C SER A 191 3.18 -27.70 -44.66
N THR A 192 2.10 -27.04 -45.09
CA THR A 192 1.08 -27.62 -45.99
C THR A 192 1.49 -27.55 -47.47
N PHE A 193 2.35 -26.61 -47.86
CA PHE A 193 2.88 -26.51 -49.22
C PHE A 193 3.83 -27.66 -49.62
N GLY A 194 4.31 -28.46 -48.65
CA GLY A 194 5.24 -29.58 -48.87
C GLY A 194 4.57 -30.92 -49.19
N THR A 195 3.27 -31.09 -48.97
CA THR A 195 2.54 -32.32 -49.27
C THR A 195 1.73 -32.17 -50.55
N SER A 196 2.41 -32.03 -51.69
CA SER A 196 1.81 -32.45 -52.95
C SER A 196 1.86 -33.98 -52.98
N PHE A 197 0.77 -34.62 -52.59
CA PHE A 197 0.56 -36.05 -52.82
C PHE A 197 0.64 -36.31 -54.34
N LYS A 198 1.78 -36.80 -54.82
CA LYS A 198 1.85 -37.44 -56.13
C LYS A 198 1.17 -38.81 -56.00
N ASN A 199 -0.14 -38.85 -56.27
CA ASN A 199 -0.80 -40.11 -56.58
C ASN A 199 -0.51 -40.43 -58.05
N THR A 200 0.22 -41.54 -58.23
CA THR A 200 0.29 -42.46 -59.39
C THR A 200 0.37 -41.87 -60.79
#